data_AF-A0A8K0WK41-F1
#
_entry.id   AF-A0A8K0WK41-F1
#
_cell.length_a   1.000
_cell.length_b   1.000
_cell.length_c   1.000
_cell.angle_alpha   90.00
_cell.angle_beta   90.00
_cell.angle_gamma   90.00
#
_symmetry.space_group_name_H-M   'P 1'
#
loop_
_entity.id
_entity.type
_entity.pdbx_description
1 polymer ?
#
loop_
_entity_poly.entity_id
_entity_poly.type
_entity_poly.pdbx_seq_one_letter_code
_entity_poly.pdbx_strand_id
1 'polypeptide(L)'
;MTGHQADAARGEHREDSPLIAPDVRDKRLDKRANEALLILTVVVLFVALGDELLDSPMTRITEAVICYRHYEHADPSKLLIGRDGIGPGAIGGVDERHCKADAVQSELALLRGWQYSFDSIPGLLLAVPIGWAADRYGRKPFGLVALAGFVLQGAWPQFVTWFWQAFDIRAVWLSTFSGLMAGGIDVANTLFFVMVSDVASEARRADIFFQMGAFGLGAMLTMPPLSAWLMQISSPWIPALMGTMLKVAGVVALSFCPETLCFHDKQSEASLGQPQPSGGSNDNNDGDHDNDGMHPSSRKQGWKGSWLDKLGESVTFLRNDWRVAALIVVFFGHALVGRGRLLVLQYASRRYSLSISEATLLSTARTVVMFLLYLAIFPCISKFMMRRPLAMSAQKKDLYLARASYILSSVGWSLVGAAPNIPLAAVSLGIAALGQGTTLLTRSFLASLLPPHQIARAYSLISVVEMVGGMLGSPALAAIFAHGLSLGGQWIGLPFFVIGLVSAAFTLVMFAVGLRRNEIGCAEET
;
A
#
# COMPACT_ATOMS: atom_id res chain seq x y z
N MET A 1 -54.21 12.27 -69.07
CA MET A 1 -53.43 11.28 -69.84
C MET A 1 -52.01 11.84 -69.95
N THR A 2 -51.05 11.44 -69.10
CA THR A 2 -50.18 10.23 -69.19
C THR A 2 -49.17 10.34 -70.35
N GLY A 3 -47.84 10.21 -70.20
CA GLY A 3 -46.92 9.96 -69.05
C GLY A 3 -45.59 10.77 -69.19
N HIS A 4 -44.62 10.80 -68.26
CA HIS A 4 -43.56 9.78 -68.01
C HIS A 4 -42.84 9.35 -69.31
N GLN A 5 -41.50 9.35 -69.48
CA GLN A 5 -40.28 9.36 -68.62
C GLN A 5 -39.06 9.89 -69.47
N ALA A 6 -37.84 10.24 -69.01
CA ALA A 6 -37.20 10.43 -67.67
C ALA A 6 -35.92 11.33 -67.77
N ASP A 7 -34.75 10.85 -67.29
CA ASP A 7 -33.35 11.37 -67.29
C ASP A 7 -33.00 12.69 -66.56
N ALA A 8 -31.91 12.78 -65.78
CA ALA A 8 -31.06 11.74 -65.18
C ALA A 8 -30.41 12.28 -63.89
N ALA A 9 -30.48 11.52 -62.79
CA ALA A 9 -29.79 11.86 -61.55
C ALA A 9 -28.36 11.29 -61.58
N ARG A 10 -27.35 12.15 -61.42
CA ARG A 10 -25.96 11.74 -61.18
C ARG A 10 -25.51 12.24 -59.82
N GLY A 11 -25.92 11.52 -58.77
CA GLY A 11 -25.39 11.74 -57.43
C GLY A 11 -23.96 11.23 -57.34
N GLU A 12 -23.04 12.10 -56.93
CA GLU A 12 -21.69 11.67 -56.53
C GLU A 12 -21.80 10.83 -55.26
N HIS A 13 -21.38 9.56 -55.33
CA HIS A 13 -21.18 8.75 -54.13
C HIS A 13 -19.94 9.27 -53.40
N ARG A 14 -20.18 10.04 -52.33
CA ARG A 14 -19.14 10.54 -51.43
C ARG A 14 -18.71 9.40 -50.49
N GLU A 15 -17.62 8.72 -50.82
CA GLU A 15 -17.07 7.57 -50.06
C GLU A 15 -16.37 7.95 -48.74
N ASP A 16 -16.70 9.10 -48.13
CA ASP A 16 -16.12 9.59 -46.86
C ASP A 16 -16.92 9.15 -45.61
N SER A 17 -17.82 8.16 -45.73
CA SER A 17 -18.57 7.64 -44.57
C SER A 17 -17.76 6.54 -43.87
N PRO A 18 -17.43 6.66 -42.58
CA PRO A 18 -16.65 5.63 -41.88
C PRO A 18 -17.42 4.30 -41.87
N LEU A 19 -16.79 3.22 -42.36
CA LEU A 19 -17.40 1.88 -42.54
C LEU A 19 -17.92 1.22 -41.25
N ILE A 20 -17.66 1.81 -40.08
CA ILE A 20 -18.12 1.34 -38.78
C ILE A 20 -18.90 2.49 -38.14
N ALA A 21 -20.19 2.26 -37.87
CA ALA A 21 -21.01 3.22 -37.11
C ALA A 21 -20.35 3.52 -35.75
N PRO A 22 -20.26 4.79 -35.32
CA PRO A 22 -19.51 5.16 -34.10
C PRO A 22 -19.95 4.39 -32.85
N ASP A 23 -21.26 4.13 -32.72
CA ASP A 23 -21.86 3.29 -31.65
C ASP A 23 -21.27 1.87 -31.56
N VAL A 24 -20.85 1.25 -32.68
CA VAL A 24 -20.21 -0.07 -32.68
C VAL A 24 -18.72 0.01 -32.33
N ARG A 25 -18.06 1.14 -32.62
CA ARG A 25 -16.66 1.37 -32.26
C ARG A 25 -16.54 1.56 -30.75
N ASP A 26 -17.34 2.46 -30.18
CA ASP A 26 -17.25 2.82 -28.77
C ASP A 26 -17.58 1.61 -27.87
N LYS A 27 -18.60 0.82 -28.22
CA LYS A 27 -18.92 -0.47 -27.56
C LYS A 27 -17.78 -1.50 -27.57
N ARG A 28 -16.91 -1.49 -28.59
CA ARG A 28 -15.74 -2.41 -28.65
C ARG A 28 -14.58 -1.92 -27.78
N LEU A 29 -14.35 -0.60 -27.73
CA LEU A 29 -13.37 0.00 -26.81
C LEU A 29 -13.79 -0.23 -25.35
N ASP A 30 -15.04 0.08 -25.02
CA ASP A 30 -15.61 -0.16 -23.68
C ASP A 30 -15.46 -1.62 -23.26
N LYS A 31 -15.73 -2.58 -24.16
CA LYS A 31 -15.58 -4.01 -23.86
C LYS A 31 -14.13 -4.35 -23.49
N ARG A 32 -13.15 -3.93 -24.29
CA ARG A 32 -11.72 -4.20 -24.03
C ARG A 32 -11.21 -3.49 -22.78
N ALA A 33 -11.68 -2.28 -22.50
CA ALA A 33 -11.36 -1.55 -21.27
C ALA A 33 -11.89 -2.30 -20.04
N ASN A 34 -13.16 -2.74 -20.06
CA ASN A 34 -13.74 -3.53 -18.97
C ASN A 34 -13.04 -4.88 -18.79
N GLU A 35 -12.61 -5.56 -19.87
CA GLU A 35 -11.81 -6.80 -19.80
C GLU A 35 -10.45 -6.56 -19.12
N ALA A 36 -9.71 -5.51 -19.50
CA ALA A 36 -8.44 -5.16 -18.88
C ALA A 36 -8.59 -4.76 -17.39
N LEU A 37 -9.63 -3.98 -17.05
CA LEU A 37 -9.94 -3.61 -15.67
C LEU A 37 -10.33 -4.81 -14.81
N LEU A 38 -11.07 -5.78 -15.36
CA LEU A 38 -11.39 -7.04 -14.69
C LEU A 38 -10.11 -7.83 -14.38
N ILE A 39 -9.20 -7.96 -15.35
CA ILE A 39 -7.91 -8.63 -15.15
C ILE A 39 -7.11 -7.93 -14.04
N LEU A 40 -6.96 -6.60 -14.09
CA LEU A 40 -6.24 -5.83 -13.06
C LEU A 40 -6.88 -6.00 -11.66
N THR A 41 -8.22 -6.07 -11.58
CA THR A 41 -8.94 -6.33 -10.33
C THR A 41 -8.65 -7.74 -9.78
N VAL A 42 -8.63 -8.76 -10.65
CA VAL A 42 -8.28 -10.15 -10.28
C VAL A 42 -6.82 -10.25 -9.83
N VAL A 43 -5.90 -9.53 -10.47
CA VAL A 43 -4.49 -9.44 -10.06
C VAL A 43 -4.36 -8.88 -8.64
N VAL A 44 -4.99 -7.73 -8.37
CA VAL A 44 -4.99 -7.11 -7.04
C VAL A 44 -5.60 -8.05 -6.00
N LEU A 45 -6.71 -8.71 -6.31
CA LEU A 45 -7.35 -9.68 -5.42
C LEU A 45 -6.41 -10.85 -5.09
N PHE A 46 -5.83 -11.52 -6.08
CA PHE A 46 -4.93 -12.65 -5.84
C PHE A 46 -3.67 -12.26 -5.07
N VAL A 47 -3.08 -11.09 -5.36
CA VAL A 47 -1.89 -10.60 -4.64
C VAL A 47 -2.24 -10.26 -3.19
N ALA A 48 -3.36 -9.57 -2.93
CA ALA A 48 -3.81 -9.22 -1.58
C ALA A 48 -4.19 -10.46 -0.75
N LEU A 49 -4.93 -11.42 -1.34
CA LEU A 49 -5.27 -12.68 -0.69
C LEU A 49 -4.00 -13.48 -0.36
N GLY A 50 -3.05 -13.54 -1.30
CA GLY A 50 -1.81 -14.29 -1.14
C GLY A 50 -0.83 -13.70 -0.12
N ASP A 51 -0.89 -12.39 0.13
CA ASP A 51 -0.05 -11.73 1.14
C ASP A 51 -0.59 -11.93 2.57
N GLU A 52 -1.89 -11.65 2.78
CA GLU A 52 -2.56 -11.79 4.07
C GLU A 52 -2.65 -13.26 4.53
N LEU A 53 -2.62 -14.24 3.60
CA LEU A 53 -2.54 -15.67 3.91
C LEU A 53 -1.11 -16.13 4.30
N LEU A 54 -0.06 -15.37 3.93
CA LEU A 54 1.35 -15.78 4.06
C LEU A 54 2.05 -15.21 5.31
N ASP A 55 1.68 -14.02 5.79
CA ASP A 55 2.44 -13.32 6.85
C ASP A 55 2.45 -14.07 8.21
N SER A 56 1.29 -14.51 8.70
CA SER A 56 1.19 -15.21 9.99
C SER A 56 1.89 -16.58 10.00
N PRO A 57 1.74 -17.44 8.97
CA PRO A 57 2.47 -18.70 8.91
C PRO A 57 3.98 -18.52 8.78
N MET A 58 4.45 -17.54 7.99
CA MET A 58 5.89 -17.23 7.91
C MET A 58 6.45 -16.71 9.22
N THR A 59 5.65 -15.95 10.00
CA THR A 59 5.98 -15.59 11.37
C THR A 59 6.21 -16.83 12.23
N ARG A 60 5.30 -17.82 12.18
CA ARG A 60 5.39 -19.06 12.98
C ARG A 60 6.57 -19.94 12.56
N ILE A 61 6.84 -20.06 11.26
CA ILE A 61 7.97 -20.83 10.73
C ILE A 61 9.30 -20.20 11.18
N THR A 62 9.42 -18.88 11.07
CA THR A 62 10.61 -18.13 11.50
C THR A 62 10.82 -18.25 13.02
N GLU A 63 9.74 -18.13 13.80
CA GLU A 63 9.76 -18.36 15.25
C GLU A 63 10.27 -19.77 15.61
N ALA A 64 9.78 -20.81 14.92
CA ALA A 64 10.17 -22.19 15.19
C ALA A 64 11.66 -22.46 14.91
N VAL A 65 12.22 -21.93 13.82
CA VAL A 65 13.66 -22.04 13.52
C VAL A 65 14.53 -21.37 14.59
N ILE A 66 14.17 -20.14 15.00
CA ILE A 66 14.89 -19.41 16.07
C ILE A 66 14.77 -20.16 17.40
N CYS A 67 13.56 -20.60 17.74
CA CYS A 67 13.26 -21.38 18.94
C CYS A 67 14.08 -22.67 19.03
N TYR A 68 14.16 -23.44 17.95
CA TYR A 68 14.93 -24.68 17.90
C TYR A 68 16.42 -24.43 18.18
N ARG A 69 17.02 -23.48 17.46
CA ARG A 69 18.44 -23.09 17.63
C ARG A 69 18.75 -22.54 19.02
N HIS A 70 17.80 -21.82 19.62
CA HIS A 70 17.95 -21.32 20.99
C HIS A 70 18.05 -22.47 21.99
N TYR A 71 17.11 -23.43 21.94
CA TYR A 71 17.10 -24.55 22.88
C TYR A 71 18.22 -25.57 22.63
N GLU A 72 18.71 -25.72 21.40
CA GLU A 72 19.90 -26.52 21.09
C GLU A 72 21.14 -26.12 21.89
N HIS A 73 21.28 -24.82 22.21
CA HIS A 73 22.39 -24.32 23.03
C HIS A 73 22.01 -24.04 24.49
N ALA A 74 20.76 -23.66 24.78
CA ALA A 74 20.32 -23.25 26.11
C ALA A 74 19.82 -24.40 27.00
N ASP A 75 19.00 -25.31 26.46
CA ASP A 75 18.46 -26.47 27.17
C ASP A 75 17.99 -27.54 26.15
N PRO A 76 18.87 -28.48 25.76
CA PRO A 76 18.53 -29.54 24.81
C PRO A 76 17.38 -30.46 25.26
N SER A 77 16.99 -30.46 26.54
CA SER A 77 15.86 -31.27 27.02
C SER A 77 14.50 -30.82 26.45
N LYS A 78 14.43 -29.63 25.84
CA LYS A 78 13.23 -29.11 25.16
C LYS A 78 13.09 -29.56 23.70
N LEU A 79 14.11 -30.23 23.15
CA LEU A 79 14.07 -30.75 21.79
C LEU A 79 13.28 -32.07 21.76
N LEU A 80 12.12 -32.05 21.11
CA LEU A 80 11.28 -33.24 20.89
C LEU A 80 11.81 -34.12 19.75
N ILE A 81 12.49 -33.51 18.78
CA ILE A 81 13.03 -34.16 17.57
C ILE A 81 14.43 -33.63 17.29
N GLY A 82 15.41 -34.52 17.11
CA GLY A 82 16.79 -34.17 16.74
C GLY A 82 16.91 -33.68 15.28
N ARG A 83 18.04 -33.04 14.96
CA ARG A 83 18.30 -32.43 13.63
C ARG A 83 18.08 -33.39 12.46
N ASP A 84 18.42 -34.66 12.61
CA ASP A 84 18.37 -35.65 11.53
C ASP A 84 16.93 -36.05 11.13
N GLY A 85 15.96 -35.89 12.05
CA GLY A 85 14.58 -36.32 11.86
C GLY A 85 13.56 -35.19 11.69
N ILE A 86 13.98 -33.93 11.83
CA ILE A 86 13.08 -32.77 11.84
C ILE A 86 12.89 -32.15 10.45
N GLY A 87 11.64 -31.88 10.12
CA GLY A 87 11.24 -31.31 8.83
C GLY A 87 11.63 -29.84 8.59
N PRO A 88 11.21 -29.28 7.44
CA PRO A 88 11.47 -27.88 7.08
C PRO A 88 10.86 -26.91 8.10
N GLY A 89 11.54 -25.79 8.36
CA GLY A 89 11.10 -24.76 9.30
C GLY A 89 11.18 -25.14 10.78
N ALA A 90 11.87 -26.24 11.13
CA ALA A 90 11.93 -26.78 12.49
C ALA A 90 10.56 -26.96 13.19
N ILE A 91 9.49 -27.13 12.40
CA ILE A 91 8.12 -27.28 12.91
C ILE A 91 8.00 -28.59 13.68
N GLY A 92 7.46 -28.53 14.90
CA GLY A 92 7.30 -29.69 15.79
C GLY A 92 8.55 -30.09 16.58
N GLY A 93 9.71 -29.44 16.35
CA GLY A 93 10.94 -29.76 17.08
C GLY A 93 10.96 -29.31 18.54
N VAL A 94 10.22 -28.25 18.85
CA VAL A 94 10.04 -27.70 20.21
C VAL A 94 8.56 -27.31 20.37
N ASP A 95 7.98 -27.57 21.54
CA ASP A 95 6.61 -27.15 21.86
C ASP A 95 6.48 -25.61 21.75
N GLU A 96 5.38 -25.15 21.16
CA GLU A 96 5.19 -23.73 20.86
C GLU A 96 5.25 -22.83 22.11
N ARG A 97 4.85 -23.34 23.28
CA ARG A 97 4.85 -22.58 24.55
C ARG A 97 6.27 -22.20 24.96
N HIS A 98 7.26 -23.04 24.67
CA HIS A 98 8.66 -22.76 24.94
C HIS A 98 9.25 -21.72 23.98
N CYS A 99 8.70 -21.58 22.77
CA CYS A 99 9.11 -20.55 21.80
C CYS A 99 8.69 -19.13 22.22
N LYS A 100 7.88 -18.96 23.26
CA LYS A 100 7.53 -17.67 23.84
C LYS A 100 8.56 -17.15 24.85
N ALA A 101 9.77 -17.71 24.87
CA ALA A 101 10.91 -17.18 25.63
C ALA A 101 11.37 -15.82 25.09
N ASP A 102 11.82 -14.93 25.98
CA ASP A 102 12.15 -13.54 25.63
C ASP A 102 13.30 -13.42 24.63
N ALA A 103 14.30 -14.31 24.69
CA ALA A 103 15.39 -14.36 23.70
C ALA A 103 14.86 -14.65 22.28
N VAL A 104 14.00 -15.66 22.13
CA VAL A 104 13.39 -16.06 20.85
C VAL A 104 12.53 -14.93 20.28
N GLN A 105 11.70 -14.30 21.11
CA GLN A 105 10.83 -13.21 20.68
C GLN A 105 11.60 -11.93 20.37
N SER A 106 12.65 -11.61 21.13
CA SER A 106 13.54 -10.49 20.84
C SER A 106 14.24 -10.67 19.49
N GLU A 107 14.80 -11.84 19.21
CA GLU A 107 15.46 -12.12 17.93
C GLU A 107 14.48 -12.09 16.76
N LEU A 108 13.30 -12.73 16.89
CA LEU A 108 12.25 -12.69 15.86
C LEU A 108 11.77 -11.26 15.56
N ALA A 109 11.61 -10.44 16.60
CA ALA A 109 11.19 -9.05 16.46
C ALA A 109 12.24 -8.22 15.71
N LEU A 110 13.52 -8.35 16.09
CA LEU A 110 14.63 -7.63 15.45
C LEU A 110 14.83 -8.09 14.00
N LEU A 111 14.75 -9.39 13.73
CA LEU A 111 14.88 -9.97 12.39
C LEU A 111 13.82 -9.39 11.43
N ARG A 112 12.54 -9.40 11.82
CA ARG A 112 11.45 -8.78 11.05
C ARG A 112 11.56 -7.25 11.01
N GLY A 113 11.96 -6.64 12.13
CA GLY A 113 12.16 -5.20 12.25
C GLY A 113 13.08 -4.65 11.17
N TRP A 114 14.26 -5.26 11.02
CA TRP A 114 15.25 -4.93 9.99
C TRP A 114 14.84 -5.36 8.58
N GLN A 115 14.15 -6.50 8.42
CA GLN A 115 13.61 -6.95 7.13
C GLN A 115 12.77 -5.84 6.46
N TYR A 116 11.81 -5.25 7.18
CA TYR A 116 10.99 -4.15 6.65
C TYR A 116 11.79 -2.89 6.33
N SER A 117 12.90 -2.62 7.02
CA SER A 117 13.81 -1.52 6.67
C SER A 117 14.48 -1.78 5.33
N PHE A 118 15.06 -2.97 5.16
CA PHE A 118 15.74 -3.35 3.93
C PHE A 118 14.77 -3.35 2.75
N ASP A 119 13.57 -3.93 2.90
CA ASP A 119 12.53 -3.96 1.86
C ASP A 119 12.04 -2.58 1.41
N SER A 120 12.22 -1.54 2.23
CA SER A 120 11.89 -0.15 1.88
C SER A 120 12.97 0.52 0.99
N ILE A 121 14.21 0.02 0.99
CA ILE A 121 15.34 0.64 0.28
C ILE A 121 15.17 0.59 -1.26
N PRO A 122 14.81 -0.55 -1.89
CA PRO A 122 14.57 -0.59 -3.33
C PRO A 122 13.48 0.37 -3.80
N GLY A 123 12.40 0.52 -3.03
CA GLY A 123 11.32 1.46 -3.33
C GLY A 123 11.80 2.90 -3.39
N LEU A 124 12.52 3.35 -2.35
CA LEU A 124 13.09 4.71 -2.31
C LEU A 124 14.07 4.98 -3.47
N LEU A 125 14.90 4.02 -3.84
CA LEU A 125 15.92 4.20 -4.88
C LEU A 125 15.35 4.11 -6.31
N LEU A 126 14.33 3.28 -6.53
CA LEU A 126 13.89 2.90 -7.88
C LEU A 126 12.51 3.45 -8.29
N ALA A 127 11.73 4.04 -7.38
CA ALA A 127 10.40 4.58 -7.72
C ALA A 127 10.43 5.56 -8.92
N VAL A 128 11.34 6.54 -8.91
CA VAL A 128 11.45 7.53 -10.01
C VAL A 128 12.06 6.91 -11.28
N PRO A 129 13.19 6.17 -11.24
CA PRO A 129 13.74 5.50 -12.43
C PRO A 129 12.76 4.52 -13.09
N ILE A 130 12.05 3.70 -12.32
CA ILE A 130 11.10 2.70 -12.85
C ILE A 130 9.82 3.37 -13.34
N GLY A 131 9.32 4.42 -12.66
CA GLY A 131 8.21 5.22 -13.15
C GLY A 131 8.49 5.80 -14.54
N TRP A 132 9.62 6.50 -14.71
CA TRP A 132 10.06 7.03 -16.00
C TRP A 132 10.29 5.94 -17.06
N ALA A 133 10.86 4.79 -16.67
CA ALA A 133 11.06 3.69 -17.60
C ALA A 133 9.72 3.08 -18.06
N ALA A 134 8.73 2.97 -17.18
CA ALA A 134 7.38 2.52 -17.51
C ALA A 134 6.61 3.56 -18.36
N ASP A 135 6.83 4.86 -18.18
CA ASP A 135 6.28 5.91 -19.05
C ASP A 135 6.79 5.77 -20.49
N ARG A 136 8.06 5.34 -20.66
CA ARG A 136 8.74 5.29 -21.96
C ARG A 136 8.60 3.95 -22.69
N TYR A 137 8.65 2.84 -21.97
CA TYR A 137 8.74 1.49 -22.54
C TYR A 137 7.49 0.63 -22.30
N GLY A 138 6.42 1.19 -21.71
CA GLY A 138 5.17 0.50 -21.42
C GLY A 138 5.00 0.10 -19.95
N ARG A 139 3.74 0.03 -19.47
CA ARG A 139 3.42 -0.34 -18.08
C ARG A 139 3.54 -1.84 -17.84
N LYS A 140 3.09 -2.66 -18.80
CA LYS A 140 2.99 -4.12 -18.66
C LYS A 140 4.34 -4.80 -18.29
N PRO A 141 5.48 -4.54 -18.96
CA PRO A 141 6.72 -5.23 -18.63
C PRO A 141 7.20 -4.91 -17.22
N PHE A 142 7.14 -3.64 -16.78
CA PHE A 142 7.53 -3.27 -15.41
C PHE A 142 6.56 -3.80 -14.37
N GLY A 143 5.25 -3.83 -14.64
CA GLY A 143 4.26 -4.48 -13.78
C GLY A 143 4.52 -5.98 -13.58
N LEU A 144 4.86 -6.70 -14.66
CA LEU A 144 5.21 -8.13 -14.58
C LEU A 144 6.50 -8.38 -13.79
N VAL A 145 7.56 -7.59 -14.04
CA VAL A 145 8.82 -7.68 -13.29
C VAL A 145 8.63 -7.33 -11.81
N ALA A 146 7.79 -6.33 -11.50
CA ALA A 146 7.47 -5.94 -10.13
C ALA A 146 6.70 -7.04 -9.37
N LEU A 147 5.67 -7.64 -9.98
CA LEU A 147 4.99 -8.78 -9.35
C LEU A 147 5.90 -10.01 -9.19
N ALA A 148 6.72 -10.32 -10.20
CA ALA A 148 7.67 -11.43 -10.12
C ALA A 148 8.70 -11.21 -8.99
N GLY A 149 9.18 -9.97 -8.84
CA GLY A 149 10.02 -9.55 -7.72
C GLY A 149 9.33 -9.72 -6.37
N PHE A 150 8.04 -9.41 -6.26
CA PHE A 150 7.25 -9.60 -5.04
C PHE A 150 6.99 -11.07 -4.70
N VAL A 151 6.74 -11.93 -5.70
CA VAL A 151 6.69 -13.38 -5.52
C VAL A 151 8.03 -13.91 -4.99
N LEU A 152 9.14 -13.49 -5.60
CA LEU A 152 10.48 -13.89 -5.16
C LEU A 152 10.81 -13.38 -3.74
N GLN A 153 10.32 -12.19 -3.38
CA GLN A 153 10.47 -11.62 -2.03
C GLN A 153 9.82 -12.49 -0.95
N GLY A 154 8.65 -13.08 -1.25
CA GLY A 154 7.95 -14.02 -0.36
C GLY A 154 8.51 -15.45 -0.41
N ALA A 155 8.97 -15.90 -1.58
CA ALA A 155 9.51 -17.25 -1.77
C ALA A 155 10.92 -17.41 -1.18
N TRP A 156 11.74 -16.35 -1.13
CA TRP A 156 13.09 -16.45 -0.58
C TRP A 156 13.13 -16.78 0.93
N PRO A 157 12.35 -16.13 1.81
CA PRO A 157 12.24 -16.53 3.20
C PRO A 157 11.73 -17.97 3.37
N GLN A 158 10.79 -18.42 2.52
CA GLN A 158 10.34 -19.82 2.48
C GLN A 158 11.50 -20.77 2.14
N PHE A 159 12.34 -20.44 1.15
CA PHE A 159 13.52 -21.23 0.81
C PHE A 159 14.53 -21.31 1.96
N VAL A 160 14.86 -20.17 2.59
CA VAL A 160 15.79 -20.11 3.74
C VAL A 160 15.28 -20.92 4.92
N THR A 161 13.98 -20.82 5.26
CA THR A 161 13.41 -21.60 6.37
C THR A 161 13.13 -23.05 6.02
N TRP A 162 12.99 -23.40 4.74
CA TRP A 162 12.91 -24.80 4.32
C TRP A 162 14.27 -25.48 4.55
N PHE A 163 15.35 -24.86 4.05
CA PHE A 163 16.73 -25.30 4.22
C PHE A 163 17.40 -24.71 5.47
N TRP A 164 16.64 -24.56 6.57
CA TRP A 164 17.07 -23.88 7.79
C TRP A 164 18.30 -24.50 8.47
N GLN A 165 18.66 -25.75 8.15
CA GLN A 165 19.86 -26.39 8.66
C GLN A 165 21.15 -25.92 7.96
N ALA A 166 21.04 -25.43 6.72
CA ALA A 166 22.16 -25.02 5.87
C ALA A 166 22.41 -23.50 5.88
N PHE A 167 21.35 -22.69 6.03
CA PHE A 167 21.43 -21.22 5.99
C PHE A 167 21.27 -20.59 7.36
N ASP A 168 21.95 -19.48 7.64
CA ASP A 168 21.60 -18.63 8.79
C ASP A 168 20.20 -18.03 8.58
N ILE A 169 19.40 -17.89 9.66
CA ILE A 169 18.06 -17.31 9.55
C ILE A 169 18.10 -15.85 9.08
N ARG A 170 19.19 -15.12 9.30
CA ARG A 170 19.43 -13.76 8.78
C ARG A 170 19.55 -13.71 7.26
N ALA A 171 19.77 -14.85 6.59
CA ALA A 171 19.75 -14.91 5.13
C ALA A 171 18.38 -14.53 4.54
N VAL A 172 17.28 -14.52 5.32
CA VAL A 172 15.97 -14.02 4.85
C VAL A 172 16.06 -12.58 4.33
N TRP A 173 16.95 -11.74 4.89
CA TRP A 173 17.18 -10.35 4.45
C TRP A 173 17.62 -10.23 2.98
N LEU A 174 18.13 -11.30 2.38
CA LEU A 174 18.48 -11.31 0.96
C LEU A 174 17.23 -11.27 0.04
N SER A 175 16.01 -11.46 0.57
CA SER A 175 14.76 -11.28 -0.18
C SER A 175 14.63 -9.87 -0.74
N THR A 176 15.14 -8.85 -0.05
CA THR A 176 15.14 -7.45 -0.47
C THR A 176 15.78 -7.25 -1.85
N PHE A 177 16.73 -8.10 -2.25
CA PHE A 177 17.37 -8.00 -3.57
C PHE A 177 16.39 -8.23 -4.73
N SER A 178 15.27 -8.96 -4.53
CA SER A 178 14.22 -9.06 -5.57
C SER A 178 13.51 -7.72 -5.79
N GLY A 179 13.46 -6.88 -4.76
CA GLY A 179 12.96 -5.51 -4.86
C GLY A 179 13.79 -4.64 -5.81
N LEU A 180 15.08 -4.93 -6.01
CA LEU A 180 15.92 -4.19 -6.97
C LEU A 180 15.52 -4.40 -8.43
N MET A 181 14.69 -5.40 -8.74
CA MET A 181 14.25 -5.68 -10.12
C MET A 181 13.30 -4.59 -10.64
N ALA A 182 12.44 -4.02 -9.79
CA ALA A 182 11.45 -3.01 -10.18
C ALA A 182 10.95 -2.11 -9.02
N GLY A 183 11.71 -1.96 -7.94
CA GLY A 183 11.40 -1.07 -6.81
C GLY A 183 10.51 -1.67 -5.72
N GLY A 184 10.38 -2.99 -5.64
CA GLY A 184 9.60 -3.66 -4.59
C GLY A 184 8.10 -3.35 -4.61
N ILE A 185 7.43 -3.63 -3.49
CA ILE A 185 5.96 -3.62 -3.39
C ILE A 185 5.33 -2.23 -3.55
N ASP A 186 5.97 -1.17 -3.06
CA ASP A 186 5.43 0.20 -3.15
C ASP A 186 5.41 0.72 -4.60
N VAL A 187 6.45 0.39 -5.38
CA VAL A 187 6.51 0.73 -6.81
C VAL A 187 5.58 -0.18 -7.62
N ALA A 188 5.44 -1.46 -7.26
CA ALA A 188 4.43 -2.34 -7.85
C ALA A 188 3.02 -1.76 -7.68
N ASN A 189 2.64 -1.40 -6.45
CA ASN A 189 1.35 -0.77 -6.15
C ASN A 189 1.13 0.52 -6.94
N THR A 190 2.16 1.37 -7.04
CA THR A 190 2.11 2.62 -7.83
C THR A 190 1.85 2.31 -9.32
N LEU A 191 2.57 1.34 -9.90
CA LEU A 191 2.34 0.91 -11.27
C LEU A 191 0.92 0.35 -11.49
N PHE A 192 0.33 -0.35 -10.51
CA PHE A 192 -1.08 -0.79 -10.60
C PHE A 192 -2.07 0.37 -10.63
N PHE A 193 -1.92 1.37 -9.77
CA PHE A 193 -2.79 2.55 -9.81
C PHE A 193 -2.68 3.30 -11.14
N VAL A 194 -1.48 3.36 -11.73
CA VAL A 194 -1.28 3.94 -13.07
C VAL A 194 -1.92 3.09 -14.17
N MET A 195 -1.68 1.76 -14.19
CA MET A 195 -2.30 0.85 -15.16
C MET A 195 -3.83 0.91 -15.14
N VAL A 196 -4.45 1.07 -13.96
CA VAL A 196 -5.90 1.26 -13.84
C VAL A 196 -6.31 2.66 -14.29
N SER A 197 -5.52 3.70 -14.00
CA SER A 197 -5.81 5.08 -14.45
C SER A 197 -5.79 5.22 -15.97
N ASP A 198 -4.86 4.53 -16.64
CA ASP A 198 -4.66 4.57 -18.10
C ASP A 198 -5.85 3.93 -18.87
N VAL A 199 -6.56 2.99 -18.24
CA VAL A 199 -7.71 2.26 -18.83
C VAL A 199 -9.07 2.77 -18.34
N ALA A 200 -9.16 3.20 -17.07
CA ALA A 200 -10.43 3.64 -16.49
C ALA A 200 -10.84 5.03 -16.99
N SER A 201 -12.05 5.12 -17.54
CA SER A 201 -12.67 6.40 -17.88
C SER A 201 -12.84 7.29 -16.64
N GLU A 202 -12.71 8.61 -16.83
CA GLU A 202 -12.66 9.57 -15.73
C GLU A 202 -13.88 9.47 -14.80
N ALA A 203 -15.06 9.23 -15.37
CA ALA A 203 -16.32 9.07 -14.63
C ALA A 203 -16.37 7.83 -13.73
N ARG A 204 -15.65 6.74 -14.06
CA ARG A 204 -15.69 5.45 -13.33
C ARG A 204 -14.41 5.17 -12.53
N ARG A 205 -13.34 5.93 -12.73
CA ARG A 205 -12.02 5.73 -12.09
C ARG A 205 -12.10 5.68 -10.57
N ALA A 206 -12.88 6.57 -9.95
CA ALA A 206 -13.07 6.60 -8.49
C ALA A 206 -13.75 5.31 -7.97
N ASP A 207 -14.82 4.86 -8.63
CA ASP A 207 -15.55 3.64 -8.26
C ASP A 207 -14.65 2.41 -8.35
N ILE A 208 -13.81 2.31 -9.38
CA ILE A 208 -12.87 1.21 -9.56
C ILE A 208 -11.80 1.21 -8.45
N PHE A 209 -11.27 2.38 -8.08
CA PHE A 209 -10.36 2.49 -6.93
C PHE A 209 -11.04 2.08 -5.62
N PHE A 210 -12.30 2.46 -5.40
CA PHE A 210 -13.06 2.02 -4.22
C PHE A 210 -13.31 0.51 -4.22
N GLN A 211 -13.62 -0.09 -5.37
CA GLN A 211 -13.79 -1.55 -5.51
C GLN A 211 -12.50 -2.30 -5.17
N MET A 212 -11.35 -1.88 -5.72
CA MET A 212 -10.05 -2.49 -5.39
C MET A 212 -9.69 -2.32 -3.91
N GLY A 213 -9.94 -1.14 -3.32
CA GLY A 213 -9.79 -0.92 -1.88
C GLY A 213 -10.67 -1.85 -1.04
N ALA A 214 -11.92 -2.07 -1.46
CA ALA A 214 -12.84 -3.00 -0.80
C ALA A 214 -12.37 -4.46 -0.90
N PHE A 215 -11.81 -4.90 -2.04
CA PHE A 215 -11.21 -6.23 -2.17
C PHE A 215 -10.00 -6.41 -1.26
N GLY A 216 -9.12 -5.41 -1.15
CA GLY A 216 -7.99 -5.44 -0.22
C GLY A 216 -8.43 -5.54 1.24
N LEU A 217 -9.44 -4.77 1.65
CA LEU A 217 -10.05 -4.87 2.99
C LEU A 217 -10.72 -6.24 3.22
N GLY A 218 -11.37 -6.79 2.20
CA GLY A 218 -11.96 -8.14 2.25
C GLY A 218 -10.93 -9.24 2.43
N ALA A 219 -9.78 -9.14 1.76
CA ALA A 219 -8.65 -10.06 1.93
C ALA A 219 -8.10 -10.00 3.37
N MET A 220 -7.82 -8.79 3.87
CA MET A 220 -7.35 -8.58 5.26
C MET A 220 -8.36 -9.08 6.31
N LEU A 221 -9.66 -9.06 6.01
CA LEU A 221 -10.70 -9.56 6.91
C LEU A 221 -10.82 -11.10 6.91
N THR A 222 -10.59 -11.74 5.76
CA THR A 222 -10.93 -13.17 5.55
C THR A 222 -9.73 -14.11 5.53
N MET A 223 -8.57 -13.66 5.08
CA MET A 223 -7.38 -14.52 4.94
C MET A 223 -6.66 -14.80 6.25
N PRO A 224 -6.46 -13.87 7.20
CA PRO A 224 -5.78 -14.20 8.45
C PRO A 224 -6.57 -15.21 9.34
N PRO A 225 -7.91 -15.18 9.44
CA PRO A 225 -8.67 -16.26 10.08
C PRO A 225 -8.51 -17.61 9.37
N LEU A 226 -8.56 -17.61 8.02
CA LEU A 226 -8.36 -18.82 7.22
C LEU A 226 -6.94 -19.39 7.41
N SER A 227 -5.93 -18.52 7.43
CA SER A 227 -4.54 -18.86 7.76
C SER A 227 -4.43 -19.50 9.13
N ALA A 228 -5.00 -18.89 10.16
CA ALA A 228 -4.96 -19.40 11.53
C ALA A 228 -5.62 -20.79 11.64
N TRP A 229 -6.75 -20.98 10.97
CA TRP A 229 -7.47 -22.26 10.91
C TRP A 229 -6.66 -23.35 10.18
N LEU A 230 -6.07 -23.02 9.01
CA LEU A 230 -5.20 -23.95 8.27
C LEU A 230 -3.94 -24.33 9.08
N MET A 231 -3.35 -23.37 9.82
CA MET A 231 -2.23 -23.62 10.74
C MET A 231 -2.59 -24.59 11.87
N GLN A 232 -3.83 -24.55 12.39
CA GLN A 232 -4.28 -25.43 13.48
C GLN A 232 -4.55 -26.87 13.03
N ILE A 233 -5.12 -27.06 11.84
CA ILE A 233 -5.49 -28.39 11.33
C ILE A 233 -4.30 -29.14 10.72
N SER A 234 -3.33 -28.42 10.16
CA SER A 234 -2.32 -29.03 9.29
C SER A 234 -0.88 -28.61 9.65
N SER A 235 -0.33 -27.60 8.97
CA SER A 235 1.01 -27.08 9.19
C SER A 235 1.08 -25.66 8.62
N PRO A 236 1.84 -24.72 9.21
CA PRO A 236 2.00 -23.38 8.65
C PRO A 236 2.56 -23.35 7.22
N TRP A 237 3.23 -24.41 6.77
CA TRP A 237 3.71 -24.52 5.39
C TRP A 237 2.59 -24.49 4.35
N ILE A 238 1.40 -25.02 4.66
CA ILE A 238 0.28 -25.08 3.70
C ILE A 238 -0.26 -23.69 3.36
N PRO A 239 -0.73 -22.85 4.31
CA PRO A 239 -1.17 -21.49 4.01
C PRO A 239 -0.03 -20.61 3.46
N ALA A 240 1.22 -20.81 3.91
CA ALA A 240 2.38 -20.10 3.35
C ALA A 240 2.57 -20.37 1.85
N LEU A 241 2.58 -21.65 1.44
CA LEU A 241 2.73 -22.03 0.03
C LEU A 241 1.51 -21.67 -0.80
N MET A 242 0.29 -21.81 -0.27
CA MET A 242 -0.95 -21.33 -0.91
C MET A 242 -0.89 -19.83 -1.18
N GLY A 243 -0.39 -19.03 -0.22
CA GLY A 243 -0.21 -17.59 -0.39
C GLY A 243 0.76 -17.25 -1.53
N THR A 244 1.91 -17.94 -1.59
CA THR A 244 2.85 -17.79 -2.71
C THR A 244 2.22 -18.17 -4.06
N MET A 245 1.45 -19.26 -4.11
CA MET A 245 0.78 -19.70 -5.35
C MET A 245 -0.32 -18.73 -5.81
N LEU A 246 -1.05 -18.09 -4.89
CA LEU A 246 -1.97 -17.00 -5.23
C LEU A 246 -1.23 -15.80 -5.84
N LYS A 247 -0.08 -15.40 -5.28
CA LYS A 247 0.75 -14.33 -5.87
C LYS A 247 1.26 -14.70 -7.27
N VAL A 248 1.65 -15.97 -7.50
CA VAL A 248 2.00 -16.49 -8.83
C VAL A 248 0.81 -16.44 -9.80
N ALA A 249 -0.40 -16.82 -9.34
CA ALA A 249 -1.62 -16.67 -10.15
C ALA A 249 -1.90 -15.20 -10.51
N GLY A 250 -1.55 -14.24 -9.65
CA GLY A 250 -1.54 -12.81 -9.96
C GLY A 250 -0.58 -12.42 -11.09
N VAL A 251 0.66 -12.93 -11.09
CA VAL A 251 1.62 -12.74 -12.20
C VAL A 251 1.05 -13.30 -13.50
N VAL A 252 0.50 -14.53 -13.46
CA VAL A 252 -0.09 -15.19 -14.62
C VAL A 252 -1.29 -14.40 -15.14
N ALA A 253 -2.18 -13.91 -14.28
CA ALA A 253 -3.32 -13.06 -14.66
C ALA A 253 -2.85 -11.76 -15.34
N LEU A 254 -1.83 -11.07 -14.81
CA LEU A 254 -1.28 -9.86 -15.43
C LEU A 254 -0.67 -10.13 -16.81
N SER A 255 -0.18 -11.34 -17.08
CA SER A 255 0.37 -11.68 -18.40
C SER A 255 -0.67 -11.60 -19.53
N PHE A 256 -1.96 -11.81 -19.20
CA PHE A 256 -3.09 -11.66 -20.13
C PHE A 256 -3.58 -10.22 -20.27
N CYS A 257 -3.19 -9.30 -19.38
CA CYS A 257 -3.55 -7.89 -19.50
C CYS A 257 -2.89 -7.29 -20.76
N PRO A 258 -3.59 -6.49 -21.59
CA PRO A 258 -2.95 -5.74 -22.67
C PRO A 258 -1.99 -4.66 -22.12
N GLU A 259 -1.17 -4.07 -22.99
CA GLU A 259 -0.42 -2.86 -22.63
C GLU A 259 -1.41 -1.70 -22.41
N THR A 260 -1.25 -0.98 -21.30
CA THR A 260 -2.16 0.10 -20.87
C THR A 260 -1.64 1.49 -21.23
N LEU A 261 -0.33 1.66 -21.45
CA LEU A 261 0.24 2.94 -21.88
C LEU A 261 -0.40 3.41 -23.20
N CYS A 262 -1.05 4.58 -23.20
CA CYS A 262 -1.80 5.12 -24.33
C CYS A 262 -2.90 4.17 -24.85
N PHE A 263 -3.63 3.50 -23.94
CA PHE A 263 -4.66 2.51 -24.26
C PHE A 263 -5.70 3.03 -25.27
N HIS A 264 -6.20 4.25 -25.06
CA HIS A 264 -7.24 4.85 -25.89
C HIS A 264 -6.72 5.22 -27.29
N ASP A 265 -5.53 5.82 -27.39
CA ASP A 265 -4.93 6.25 -28.66
C ASP A 265 -4.64 5.05 -29.57
N LYS A 266 -3.87 4.07 -29.05
CA LYS A 266 -3.49 2.86 -29.80
C LYS A 266 -4.69 2.01 -30.21
N GLN A 267 -5.77 2.05 -29.44
CA GLN A 267 -6.97 1.26 -29.73
C GLN A 267 -7.93 1.98 -30.70
N SER A 268 -7.85 3.32 -30.78
CA SER A 268 -8.41 4.09 -31.90
C SER A 268 -7.69 3.73 -33.21
N GLU A 269 -6.36 3.79 -33.22
CA GLU A 269 -5.53 3.44 -34.40
C GLU A 269 -5.71 1.97 -34.84
N ALA A 270 -5.65 1.01 -33.90
CA ALA A 270 -5.82 -0.41 -34.22
C ALA A 270 -7.25 -0.76 -34.69
N SER A 271 -8.23 0.13 -34.49
CA SER A 271 -9.59 -0.01 -35.02
C SER A 271 -9.76 0.61 -36.42
N LEU A 272 -8.77 1.38 -36.88
CA LEU A 272 -8.70 2.01 -38.22
C LEU A 272 -7.85 1.17 -39.20
N GLY A 273 -7.58 -0.10 -38.89
CA GLY A 273 -6.63 -0.96 -39.61
C GLY A 273 -7.03 -1.31 -41.04
N GLN A 274 -6.72 -0.42 -41.99
CA GLN A 274 -6.64 -0.73 -43.41
C GLN A 274 -5.47 0.06 -44.03
N PRO A 275 -4.51 -0.59 -44.71
CA PRO A 275 -3.35 0.12 -45.25
C PRO A 275 -3.74 0.90 -46.51
N GLN A 276 -3.78 2.24 -46.42
CA GLN A 276 -3.78 3.06 -47.63
C GLN A 276 -2.40 2.95 -48.31
N PRO A 277 -2.33 2.68 -49.63
CA PRO A 277 -1.07 2.75 -50.36
C PRO A 277 -0.58 4.19 -50.43
N SER A 278 0.74 4.36 -50.45
CA SER A 278 1.42 5.65 -50.56
C SER A 278 1.17 6.31 -51.93
N GLY A 279 0.01 6.97 -52.08
CA GLY A 279 -0.30 7.82 -53.23
C GLY A 279 0.40 9.17 -53.08
N GLY A 280 1.48 9.39 -53.81
CA GLY A 280 2.16 10.68 -53.83
C GLY A 280 1.40 11.71 -54.66
N SER A 281 1.18 12.88 -54.08
CA SER A 281 0.93 14.12 -54.82
C SER A 281 1.66 15.25 -54.11
N ASN A 282 2.58 15.90 -54.83
CA ASN A 282 3.17 17.15 -54.39
C ASN A 282 2.07 18.19 -54.20
N ASP A 283 2.24 19.08 -53.22
CA ASP A 283 2.01 20.49 -53.48
C ASP A 283 3.01 21.32 -52.69
N ASN A 284 3.86 22.04 -53.43
CA ASN A 284 4.63 23.14 -52.88
C ASN A 284 3.70 24.34 -52.80
N ASN A 285 3.67 25.03 -51.67
CA ASN A 285 3.52 26.48 -51.70
C ASN A 285 4.15 27.09 -50.44
N ASP A 286 5.23 27.82 -50.66
CA ASP A 286 5.79 28.73 -49.68
C ASP A 286 4.82 29.89 -49.43
N GLY A 287 4.85 30.42 -48.20
CA GLY A 287 4.01 31.52 -47.76
C GLY A 287 4.52 32.04 -46.43
N ASP A 288 5.56 32.89 -46.49
CA ASP A 288 6.18 33.52 -45.32
C ASP A 288 5.15 34.15 -44.37
N HIS A 289 5.33 33.92 -43.07
CA HIS A 289 5.32 35.01 -42.08
C HIS A 289 6.05 34.60 -40.80
N ASP A 290 6.92 35.49 -40.33
CA ASP A 290 7.89 35.26 -39.26
C ASP A 290 7.27 34.98 -37.88
N ASN A 291 7.93 34.10 -37.09
CA ASN A 291 8.27 34.46 -35.71
C ASN A 291 9.36 33.56 -35.09
N ASP A 292 10.41 34.21 -34.59
CA ASP A 292 11.44 33.79 -33.63
C ASP A 292 11.81 32.30 -33.49
N GLY A 293 12.96 31.95 -34.07
CA GLY A 293 13.64 30.68 -33.84
C GLY A 293 14.23 30.55 -32.43
N MET A 294 13.48 29.90 -31.52
CA MET A 294 14.01 29.48 -30.22
C MET A 294 14.81 28.18 -30.33
N HIS A 295 16.11 28.33 -30.63
CA HIS A 295 17.11 27.25 -30.64
C HIS A 295 17.08 26.46 -29.31
N PRO A 296 16.81 25.14 -29.28
CA PRO A 296 17.06 24.31 -28.11
C PRO A 296 18.56 24.04 -27.99
N SER A 297 19.32 25.07 -27.61
CA SER A 297 20.75 24.94 -27.35
C SER A 297 20.98 23.90 -26.25
N SER A 298 21.81 22.91 -26.54
CA SER A 298 22.06 21.72 -25.72
C SER A 298 22.85 22.06 -24.46
N ARG A 299 22.19 22.74 -23.51
CA ARG A 299 22.78 23.09 -22.22
C ARG A 299 22.99 21.83 -21.41
N LYS A 300 24.23 21.34 -21.38
CA LYS A 300 24.72 20.31 -20.42
C LYS A 300 24.61 20.86 -19.00
N GLN A 301 23.40 20.89 -18.44
CA GLN A 301 23.14 21.42 -17.12
C GLN A 301 23.78 20.49 -16.08
N GLY A 302 24.67 21.05 -15.25
CA GLY A 302 25.46 20.30 -14.29
C GLY A 302 24.59 19.54 -13.28
N TRP A 303 24.42 18.23 -13.50
CA TRP A 303 23.56 17.33 -12.71
C TRP A 303 23.87 17.39 -11.21
N LYS A 304 25.14 17.59 -10.83
CA LYS A 304 25.60 17.47 -9.43
C LYS A 304 25.32 18.69 -8.53
N GLY A 305 25.01 19.87 -9.08
CA GLY A 305 24.70 21.07 -8.27
C GLY A 305 23.19 21.33 -8.10
N SER A 306 22.42 21.15 -9.17
CA SER A 306 21.05 21.67 -9.27
C SER A 306 20.00 20.98 -8.37
N TRP A 307 20.27 19.80 -7.82
CA TRP A 307 19.26 19.03 -7.08
C TRP A 307 19.01 19.56 -5.66
N LEU A 308 20.06 19.99 -4.95
CA LEU A 308 19.91 20.53 -3.59
C LEU A 308 19.21 21.89 -3.60
N ASP A 309 19.54 22.76 -4.56
CA ASP A 309 18.88 24.06 -4.72
C ASP A 309 17.39 23.90 -5.10
N LYS A 310 17.07 22.98 -6.02
CA LYS A 310 15.68 22.65 -6.39
C LYS A 310 14.89 22.03 -5.25
N LEU A 311 15.53 21.24 -4.38
CA LEU A 311 14.91 20.76 -3.15
C LEU A 311 14.68 21.91 -2.16
N GLY A 312 15.64 22.83 -2.01
CA GLY A 312 15.50 24.05 -1.21
C GLY A 312 14.31 24.90 -1.65
N GLU A 313 14.21 25.22 -2.94
CA GLU A 313 13.08 25.92 -3.55
C GLU A 313 11.75 25.18 -3.33
N SER A 314 11.74 23.86 -3.46
CA SER A 314 10.54 23.02 -3.28
C SER A 314 10.03 23.00 -1.84
N VAL A 315 10.88 23.32 -0.86
CA VAL A 315 10.59 23.27 0.59
C VAL A 315 10.31 24.67 1.18
N THR A 316 10.50 25.75 0.41
CA THR A 316 10.26 27.15 0.84
C THR A 316 8.93 27.39 1.56
N PHE A 317 7.85 26.73 1.13
CA PHE A 317 6.53 26.88 1.73
C PHE A 317 6.44 26.42 3.20
N LEU A 318 7.31 25.50 3.65
CA LEU A 318 7.39 25.10 5.07
C LEU A 318 7.83 26.24 5.99
N ARG A 319 8.54 27.24 5.45
CA ARG A 319 8.99 28.42 6.19
C ARG A 319 7.89 29.48 6.34
N ASN A 320 6.87 29.45 5.48
CA ASN A 320 5.79 30.44 5.48
C ASN A 320 4.71 30.12 6.53
N ASP A 321 4.48 28.83 6.82
CA ASP A 321 3.54 28.43 7.87
C ASP A 321 4.06 27.23 8.67
N TRP A 322 4.34 27.47 9.96
CA TRP A 322 4.80 26.44 10.89
C TRP A 322 3.80 25.27 11.03
N ARG A 323 2.50 25.53 10.80
CA ARG A 323 1.44 24.52 10.83
C ARG A 323 1.72 23.41 9.82
N VAL A 324 2.14 23.78 8.61
CA VAL A 324 2.44 22.86 7.51
C VAL A 324 3.64 21.99 7.87
N ALA A 325 4.72 22.59 8.38
CA ALA A 325 5.91 21.86 8.82
C ALA A 325 5.59 20.89 9.98
N ALA A 326 4.83 21.33 10.98
CA ALA A 326 4.41 20.50 12.10
C ALA A 326 3.55 19.30 11.65
N LEU A 327 2.58 19.52 10.76
CA LEU A 327 1.74 18.46 10.20
C LEU A 327 2.54 17.47 9.35
N ILE A 328 3.58 17.89 8.63
CA ILE A 328 4.46 16.98 7.89
C ILE A 328 5.25 16.06 8.84
N VAL A 329 5.75 16.57 9.96
CA VAL A 329 6.43 15.75 10.98
C VAL A 329 5.48 14.70 11.59
N VAL A 330 4.18 15.01 11.73
CA VAL A 330 3.18 14.06 12.23
C VAL A 330 3.08 12.79 11.36
N PHE A 331 3.33 12.88 10.04
CA PHE A 331 3.34 11.72 9.15
C PHE A 331 4.49 10.73 9.41
N PHE A 332 5.62 11.18 9.98
CA PHE A 332 6.69 10.28 10.41
C PHE A 332 6.18 9.29 11.48
N GLY A 333 5.45 9.81 12.46
CA GLY A 333 4.88 8.97 13.51
C GLY A 333 3.62 8.23 13.08
N HIS A 334 2.90 8.65 12.03
CA HIS A 334 1.88 7.79 11.38
C HIS A 334 2.50 6.52 10.84
N ALA A 335 3.64 6.62 10.16
CA ALA A 335 4.36 5.45 9.69
C ALA A 335 4.84 4.55 10.85
N LEU A 336 5.34 5.14 11.94
CA LEU A 336 5.68 4.42 13.18
C LEU A 336 4.46 3.67 13.76
N VAL A 337 3.33 4.35 13.96
CA VAL A 337 2.07 3.77 14.45
C VAL A 337 1.59 2.64 13.53
N GLY A 338 1.74 2.81 12.22
CA GLY A 338 1.45 1.79 11.20
C GLY A 338 2.28 0.52 11.37
N ARG A 339 3.61 0.64 11.55
CA ARG A 339 4.49 -0.50 11.83
C ARG A 339 4.14 -1.22 13.13
N GLY A 340 3.61 -0.50 14.13
CA GLY A 340 3.09 -1.08 15.37
C GLY A 340 2.04 -2.19 15.20
N ARG A 341 1.27 -2.20 14.09
CA ARG A 341 0.34 -3.30 13.75
C ARG A 341 1.02 -4.65 13.67
N LEU A 342 2.24 -4.71 13.13
CA LEU A 342 2.97 -5.94 12.86
C LEU A 342 3.45 -6.61 14.16
N LEU A 343 3.76 -5.80 15.18
CA LEU A 343 4.11 -6.29 16.51
C LEU A 343 2.91 -6.79 17.33
N VAL A 344 1.66 -6.46 16.96
CA VAL A 344 0.48 -6.91 17.73
C VAL A 344 0.38 -8.43 17.78
N LEU A 345 0.61 -9.11 16.66
CA LEU A 345 0.60 -10.58 16.57
C LEU A 345 1.61 -11.19 17.55
N GLN A 346 2.85 -10.70 17.50
CA GLN A 346 3.96 -11.20 18.31
C GLN A 346 3.77 -10.87 19.80
N TYR A 347 3.37 -9.63 20.10
CA TYR A 347 3.03 -9.19 21.44
C TYR A 347 1.93 -10.04 22.05
N ALA A 348 0.81 -10.26 21.36
CA ALA A 348 -0.29 -11.07 21.86
C ALA A 348 0.16 -12.51 22.16
N SER A 349 0.94 -13.11 21.25
CA SER A 349 1.49 -14.45 21.42
C SER A 349 2.40 -14.54 22.65
N ARG A 350 3.30 -13.57 22.85
CA ARG A 350 4.24 -13.54 23.99
C ARG A 350 3.58 -13.15 25.33
N ARG A 351 2.67 -12.18 25.31
CA ARG A 351 2.04 -11.56 26.49
C ARG A 351 0.99 -12.47 27.13
N TYR A 352 0.21 -13.18 26.31
CA TYR A 352 -0.87 -14.07 26.74
C TYR A 352 -0.53 -15.56 26.56
N SER A 353 0.71 -15.89 26.18
CA SER A 353 1.20 -17.25 25.91
C SER A 353 0.37 -18.01 24.85
N LEU A 354 -0.22 -17.27 23.91
CA LEU A 354 -1.02 -17.80 22.81
C LEU A 354 -0.14 -18.36 21.71
N SER A 355 -0.62 -19.37 20.99
CA SER A 355 -0.02 -19.75 19.71
C SER A 355 -0.12 -18.60 18.70
N ILE A 356 0.73 -18.60 17.67
CA ILE A 356 0.65 -17.63 16.58
C ILE A 356 -0.71 -17.72 15.87
N SER A 357 -1.34 -18.91 15.82
CA SER A 357 -2.70 -19.08 15.26
C SER A 357 -3.76 -18.33 16.09
N GLU A 358 -3.77 -18.48 17.41
CA GLU A 358 -4.73 -17.81 18.30
C GLU A 358 -4.47 -16.30 18.37
N ALA A 359 -3.20 -15.88 18.37
CA ALA A 359 -2.82 -14.48 18.28
C ALA A 359 -3.22 -13.83 16.94
N THR A 360 -3.24 -14.60 15.85
CA THR A 360 -3.79 -14.17 14.56
C THR A 360 -5.30 -13.96 14.67
N LEU A 361 -6.04 -14.90 15.27
CA LEU A 361 -7.47 -14.75 15.51
C LEU A 361 -7.78 -13.52 16.40
N LEU A 362 -7.04 -13.29 17.49
CA LEU A 362 -7.19 -12.07 18.29
C LEU A 362 -6.94 -10.79 17.47
N SER A 363 -5.94 -10.82 16.58
CA SER A 363 -5.62 -9.70 15.68
C SER A 363 -6.75 -9.44 14.67
N THR A 364 -7.49 -10.46 14.23
CA THR A 364 -8.61 -10.30 13.29
C THR A 364 -9.84 -9.63 13.88
N ALA A 365 -10.05 -9.72 15.20
CA ALA A 365 -11.12 -8.98 15.87
C ALA A 365 -11.00 -7.46 15.64
N ARG A 366 -9.76 -6.95 15.56
CA ARG A 366 -9.47 -5.56 15.16
C ARG A 366 -9.95 -5.27 13.74
N THR A 367 -9.68 -6.14 12.78
CA THR A 367 -10.06 -5.97 11.38
C THR A 367 -11.57 -5.94 11.21
N VAL A 368 -12.31 -6.78 11.94
CA VAL A 368 -13.78 -6.75 11.98
C VAL A 368 -14.29 -5.38 12.45
N VAL A 369 -13.73 -4.84 13.55
CA VAL A 369 -14.10 -3.51 14.06
C VAL A 369 -13.76 -2.40 13.06
N MET A 370 -12.60 -2.46 12.41
CA MET A 370 -12.22 -1.50 11.35
C MET A 370 -13.18 -1.55 10.16
N PHE A 371 -13.58 -2.75 9.72
CA PHE A 371 -14.51 -2.92 8.61
C PHE A 371 -15.89 -2.34 8.93
N LEU A 372 -16.45 -2.65 10.10
CA LEU A 372 -17.72 -2.07 10.57
C LEU A 372 -17.64 -0.54 10.73
N LEU A 373 -16.50 -0.03 11.23
CA LEU A 373 -16.25 1.39 11.37
C LEU A 373 -16.29 2.12 10.02
N TYR A 374 -15.58 1.63 9.01
CA TYR A 374 -15.55 2.25 7.69
C TYR A 374 -16.88 2.11 6.94
N LEU A 375 -17.54 0.96 7.03
CA LEU A 375 -18.77 0.70 6.26
C LEU A 375 -20.01 1.39 6.85
N ALA A 376 -20.14 1.45 8.19
CA ALA A 376 -21.33 1.98 8.84
C ALA A 376 -21.06 3.24 9.66
N ILE A 377 -20.03 3.25 10.51
CA ILE A 377 -19.86 4.29 11.54
C ILE A 377 -19.42 5.63 10.92
N PHE A 378 -18.37 5.65 10.10
CA PHE A 378 -17.88 6.89 9.46
C PHE A 378 -18.96 7.56 8.57
N PRO A 379 -19.70 6.85 7.69
CA PRO A 379 -20.79 7.44 6.92
C PRO A 379 -21.92 7.98 7.80
N CYS A 380 -22.29 7.28 8.89
CA CYS A 380 -23.33 7.73 9.81
C CYS A 380 -22.90 8.97 10.62
N ILE A 381 -21.68 8.99 11.17
CA ILE A 381 -21.12 10.14 11.88
C ILE A 381 -21.03 11.35 10.92
N SER A 382 -20.52 11.17 9.71
CA SER A 382 -20.44 12.25 8.73
C SER A 382 -21.83 12.78 8.34
N LYS A 383 -22.83 11.90 8.13
CA LYS A 383 -24.22 12.34 7.87
C LYS A 383 -24.86 13.05 9.07
N PHE A 384 -24.56 12.63 10.29
CA PHE A 384 -25.08 13.25 11.51
C PHE A 384 -24.47 14.65 11.74
N MET A 385 -23.14 14.77 11.64
CA MET A 385 -22.41 16.04 11.83
C MET A 385 -22.75 17.12 10.78
N MET A 386 -23.12 16.71 9.56
CA MET A 386 -23.55 17.61 8.48
C MET A 386 -25.04 17.97 8.53
N ARG A 387 -25.87 17.23 9.28
CA ARG A 387 -27.31 17.53 9.46
C ARG A 387 -27.52 18.53 10.60
N ARG A 388 -28.67 19.20 10.61
CA ARG A 388 -29.10 19.99 11.78
C ARG A 388 -29.33 19.04 12.97
N PRO A 389 -28.95 19.43 14.20
CA PRO A 389 -28.64 20.79 14.63
C PRO A 389 -27.18 21.27 14.45
N LEU A 390 -26.20 20.41 14.11
CA LEU A 390 -24.79 20.81 14.12
C LEU A 390 -24.35 21.61 12.88
N ALA A 391 -24.82 21.25 11.68
CA ALA A 391 -24.59 21.98 10.43
C ALA A 391 -23.14 22.47 10.22
N MET A 392 -22.14 21.63 10.52
CA MET A 392 -20.73 22.03 10.48
C MET A 392 -20.18 22.06 9.05
N SER A 393 -19.35 23.07 8.74
CA SER A 393 -18.56 23.08 7.51
C SER A 393 -17.61 21.88 7.44
N ALA A 394 -17.30 21.42 6.23
CA ALA A 394 -16.48 20.22 6.00
C ALA A 394 -15.12 20.28 6.72
N GLN A 395 -14.44 21.43 6.67
CA GLN A 395 -13.16 21.66 7.36
C GLN A 395 -13.26 21.52 8.89
N LYS A 396 -14.32 22.09 9.51
CA LYS A 396 -14.54 21.96 10.97
C LYS A 396 -14.83 20.51 11.35
N LYS A 397 -15.65 19.81 10.55
CA LYS A 397 -15.96 18.38 10.73
C LYS A 397 -14.70 17.53 10.66
N ASP A 398 -13.86 17.72 9.64
CA ASP A 398 -12.60 16.98 9.47
C ASP A 398 -11.61 17.26 10.63
N LEU A 399 -11.49 18.51 11.11
CA LEU A 399 -10.63 18.85 12.24
C LEU A 399 -11.11 18.22 13.57
N TYR A 400 -12.41 18.25 13.86
CA TYR A 400 -12.96 17.58 15.05
C TYR A 400 -12.80 16.06 14.98
N LEU A 401 -13.06 15.47 13.81
CA LEU A 401 -12.93 14.03 13.60
C LEU A 401 -11.46 13.60 13.71
N ALA A 402 -10.51 14.38 13.17
CA ALA A 402 -9.09 14.14 13.33
C ALA A 402 -8.69 14.13 14.81
N ARG A 403 -9.05 15.18 15.56
CA ARG A 403 -8.75 15.28 17.01
C ARG A 403 -9.33 14.10 17.80
N ALA A 404 -10.57 13.71 17.53
CA ALA A 404 -11.18 12.54 18.15
C ALA A 404 -10.43 11.25 17.80
N SER A 405 -10.08 11.03 16.54
CA SER A 405 -9.30 9.86 16.12
C SER A 405 -7.88 9.82 16.71
N TYR A 406 -7.22 10.96 16.94
CA TYR A 406 -5.92 10.99 17.64
C TYR A 406 -6.04 10.61 19.11
N ILE A 407 -7.07 11.10 19.82
CA ILE A 407 -7.36 10.71 21.19
C ILE A 407 -7.63 9.20 21.26
N LEU A 408 -8.47 8.67 20.36
CA LEU A 408 -8.79 7.24 20.30
C LEU A 408 -7.56 6.38 19.94
N SER A 409 -6.68 6.85 19.04
CA SER A 409 -5.39 6.20 18.76
C SER A 409 -4.51 6.16 20.02
N SER A 410 -4.33 7.31 20.69
CA SER A 410 -3.48 7.43 21.88
C SER A 410 -3.97 6.55 23.03
N VAL A 411 -5.26 6.61 23.35
CA VAL A 411 -5.88 5.79 24.38
C VAL A 411 -5.85 4.31 24.00
N GLY A 412 -6.25 3.96 22.76
CA GLY A 412 -6.30 2.58 22.29
C GLY A 412 -4.96 1.88 22.35
N TRP A 413 -3.89 2.49 21.81
CA TRP A 413 -2.55 1.89 21.86
C TRP A 413 -1.99 1.81 23.29
N SER A 414 -2.22 2.82 24.12
CA SER A 414 -1.83 2.76 25.54
C SER A 414 -2.54 1.62 26.28
N LEU A 415 -3.83 1.41 26.02
CA LEU A 415 -4.60 0.31 26.59
C LEU A 415 -4.15 -1.06 26.06
N VAL A 416 -3.74 -1.19 24.79
CA VAL A 416 -3.14 -2.43 24.25
C VAL A 416 -1.89 -2.84 25.05
N GLY A 417 -1.01 -1.88 25.37
CA GLY A 417 0.16 -2.11 26.23
C GLY A 417 -0.19 -2.47 27.68
N ALA A 418 -1.26 -1.86 28.23
CA ALA A 418 -1.70 -2.11 29.60
C ALA A 418 -2.54 -3.39 29.78
N ALA A 419 -3.14 -3.93 28.71
CA ALA A 419 -4.16 -4.97 28.78
C ALA A 419 -3.66 -6.25 29.51
N PRO A 420 -4.26 -6.63 30.65
CA PRO A 420 -3.82 -7.78 31.43
C PRO A 420 -4.38 -9.12 30.91
N ASN A 421 -5.43 -9.09 30.07
CA ASN A 421 -6.09 -10.28 29.55
C ASN A 421 -6.60 -10.07 28.12
N ILE A 422 -6.95 -11.18 27.45
CA ILE A 422 -7.35 -11.24 26.04
C ILE A 422 -8.59 -10.39 25.73
N PRO A 423 -9.69 -10.41 26.54
CA PRO A 423 -10.85 -9.57 26.27
C PRO A 423 -10.55 -8.07 26.30
N LEU A 424 -9.76 -7.60 27.28
CA LEU A 424 -9.34 -6.20 27.33
C LEU A 424 -8.41 -5.84 26.18
N ALA A 425 -7.54 -6.77 25.73
CA ALA A 425 -6.73 -6.57 24.54
C ALA A 425 -7.59 -6.41 23.28
N ALA A 426 -8.61 -7.24 23.09
CA ALA A 426 -9.54 -7.14 21.96
C ALA A 426 -10.30 -5.81 21.94
N VAL A 427 -10.82 -5.36 23.09
CA VAL A 427 -11.48 -4.05 23.24
C VAL A 427 -10.49 -2.90 22.94
N SER A 428 -9.27 -2.98 23.45
CA SER A 428 -8.22 -1.97 23.25
C SER A 428 -7.80 -1.85 21.78
N LEU A 429 -7.65 -3.00 21.09
CA LEU A 429 -7.42 -3.06 19.65
C LEU A 429 -8.60 -2.47 18.86
N GLY A 430 -9.84 -2.68 19.33
CA GLY A 430 -11.04 -2.03 18.80
C GLY A 430 -10.99 -0.51 18.94
N ILE A 431 -10.60 0.02 20.11
CA ILE A 431 -10.44 1.46 20.35
C ILE A 431 -9.33 2.05 19.46
N ALA A 432 -8.18 1.38 19.36
CA ALA A 432 -7.07 1.79 18.50
C ALA A 432 -7.47 1.78 17.01
N ALA A 433 -8.34 0.85 16.60
CA ALA A 433 -8.93 0.80 15.26
C ALA A 433 -9.79 2.04 14.94
N LEU A 434 -10.54 2.59 15.91
CA LEU A 434 -11.31 3.83 15.71
C LEU A 434 -10.40 5.04 15.37
N GLY A 435 -9.13 4.99 15.79
CA GLY A 435 -8.12 6.03 15.55
C GLY A 435 -7.44 5.99 14.17
N GLN A 436 -7.69 4.96 13.35
CA GLN A 436 -6.97 4.75 12.09
C GLN A 436 -7.29 5.78 10.98
N GLY A 437 -8.38 6.54 11.10
CA GLY A 437 -8.70 7.64 10.17
C GLY A 437 -7.74 8.82 10.24
N THR A 438 -6.89 8.91 11.27
CA THR A 438 -6.00 10.07 11.51
C THR A 438 -5.11 10.44 10.34
N THR A 439 -4.48 9.48 9.65
CA THR A 439 -3.56 9.76 8.53
C THR A 439 -4.30 10.40 7.35
N LEU A 440 -5.49 9.91 7.00
CA LEU A 440 -6.33 10.46 5.92
C LEU A 440 -6.87 11.85 6.28
N LEU A 441 -7.39 12.01 7.50
CA LEU A 441 -7.96 13.29 7.96
C LEU A 441 -6.88 14.37 8.08
N THR A 442 -5.67 14.01 8.51
CA THR A 442 -4.52 14.93 8.57
C THR A 442 -4.08 15.35 7.17
N ARG A 443 -4.14 14.43 6.19
CA ARG A 443 -3.82 14.73 4.78
C ARG A 443 -4.86 15.65 4.14
N SER A 444 -6.15 15.39 4.35
CA SER A 444 -7.27 16.28 3.96
C SER A 444 -7.09 17.70 4.55
N PHE A 445 -6.87 17.78 5.86
CA PHE A 445 -6.73 19.05 6.56
C PHE A 445 -5.47 19.83 6.12
N LEU A 446 -4.33 19.16 5.97
CA LEU A 446 -3.10 19.79 5.46
C LEU A 446 -3.28 20.37 4.05
N ALA A 447 -4.00 19.67 3.16
CA ALA A 447 -4.30 20.20 1.83
C ALA A 447 -5.17 21.47 1.90
N SER A 448 -6.09 21.58 2.86
CA SER A 448 -6.92 22.78 3.06
C SER A 448 -6.15 24.01 3.56
N LEU A 449 -4.93 23.83 4.09
CA LEU A 449 -4.04 24.92 4.50
C LEU A 449 -3.12 25.42 3.37
N LEU A 450 -3.12 24.77 2.21
CA LEU A 450 -2.16 25.01 1.13
C LEU A 450 -2.84 25.55 -0.13
N PRO A 451 -2.22 26.53 -0.83
CA PRO A 451 -2.65 26.91 -2.17
C PRO A 451 -2.61 25.71 -3.13
N PRO A 452 -3.50 25.61 -4.13
CA PRO A 452 -3.59 24.45 -5.04
C PRO A 452 -2.25 24.05 -5.69
N HIS A 453 -1.41 25.04 -6.05
CA HIS A 453 -0.10 24.81 -6.66
C HIS A 453 0.97 24.20 -5.73
N GLN A 454 0.69 24.08 -4.42
CA GLN A 454 1.62 23.55 -3.40
C GLN A 454 1.22 22.16 -2.90
N ILE A 455 -0.05 21.76 -3.06
CA ILE A 455 -0.59 20.49 -2.53
C ILE A 455 0.23 19.28 -3.02
N ALA A 456 0.53 19.21 -4.32
CA ALA A 456 1.33 18.13 -4.90
C ALA A 456 2.73 18.02 -4.27
N ARG A 457 3.42 19.15 -4.06
CA ARG A 457 4.74 19.19 -3.43
C ARG A 457 4.69 18.71 -1.98
N ALA A 458 3.66 19.15 -1.24
CA ALA A 458 3.46 18.70 0.14
C ALA A 458 3.17 17.20 0.22
N TYR A 459 2.34 16.65 -0.68
CA TYR A 459 2.08 15.22 -0.73
C TYR A 459 3.34 14.40 -1.07
N SER A 460 4.19 14.85 -1.99
CA SER A 460 5.49 14.21 -2.24
C SER A 460 6.39 14.21 -1.00
N LEU A 461 6.45 15.32 -0.24
CA LEU A 461 7.21 15.38 1.01
C LEU A 461 6.64 14.45 2.08
N ILE A 462 5.30 14.37 2.21
CA ILE A 462 4.64 13.43 3.12
C ILE A 462 5.05 12.00 2.80
N SER A 463 4.99 11.56 1.54
CA SER A 463 5.36 10.19 1.15
C SER A 463 6.82 9.86 1.47
N VAL A 464 7.75 10.80 1.27
CA VAL A 464 9.16 10.62 1.67
C VAL A 464 9.28 10.48 3.19
N VAL A 465 8.59 11.32 3.96
CA VAL A 465 8.62 11.28 5.43
C VAL A 465 7.96 10.02 5.99
N GLU A 466 6.84 9.55 5.41
CA GLU A 466 6.19 8.29 5.76
C GLU A 466 7.11 7.10 5.47
N MET A 467 7.78 7.07 4.31
CA MET A 467 8.67 5.97 3.95
C MET A 467 9.91 5.91 4.83
N VAL A 468 10.56 7.05 5.12
CA VAL A 468 11.68 7.13 6.07
C VAL A 468 11.23 6.77 7.49
N GLY A 469 10.06 7.26 7.94
CA GLY A 469 9.49 6.92 9.23
C GLY A 469 9.12 5.44 9.37
N GLY A 470 8.65 4.81 8.28
CA GLY A 470 8.36 3.38 8.22
C GLY A 470 9.63 2.53 8.22
N MET A 471 10.68 2.98 7.50
CA MET A 471 11.98 2.31 7.40
C MET A 471 12.75 2.34 8.73
N LEU A 472 12.79 3.49 9.40
CA LEU A 472 13.46 3.65 10.70
C LEU A 472 12.59 3.14 11.88
N GLY A 473 11.28 3.29 11.78
CA GLY A 473 10.34 2.97 12.85
C GLY A 473 10.19 1.47 13.12
N SER A 474 10.33 0.61 12.10
CA SER A 474 10.22 -0.84 12.25
C SER A 474 11.32 -1.44 13.17
N PRO A 475 12.62 -1.23 12.93
CA PRO A 475 13.68 -1.74 13.81
C PRO A 475 13.72 -1.00 15.15
N ALA A 476 13.34 0.28 15.19
CA ALA A 476 13.21 1.02 16.45
C ALA A 476 12.13 0.41 17.36
N LEU A 477 10.94 0.12 16.84
CA LEU A 477 9.88 -0.55 17.60
C LEU A 477 10.26 -1.99 17.99
N ALA A 478 10.97 -2.71 17.13
CA ALA A 478 11.49 -4.04 17.45
C ALA A 478 12.51 -3.99 18.61
N ALA A 479 13.41 -3.00 18.62
CA ALA A 479 14.37 -2.79 19.71
C ALA A 479 13.67 -2.34 21.01
N ILE A 480 12.65 -1.49 20.92
CA ILE A 480 11.81 -1.09 22.06
C ILE A 480 11.04 -2.31 22.61
N PHE A 481 10.55 -3.20 21.75
CA PHE A 481 9.90 -4.44 22.17
C PHE A 481 10.90 -5.39 22.84
N ALA A 482 12.07 -5.61 22.25
CA ALA A 482 13.16 -6.38 22.87
C ALA A 482 13.55 -5.85 24.26
N HIS A 483 13.64 -4.53 24.42
CA HIS A 483 13.88 -3.92 25.72
C HIS A 483 12.69 -4.13 26.69
N GLY A 484 11.45 -3.98 26.22
CA GLY A 484 10.24 -4.27 26.99
C GLY A 484 10.15 -5.73 27.46
N LEU A 485 10.63 -6.69 26.66
CA LEU A 485 10.77 -8.10 27.05
C LEU A 485 11.78 -8.26 28.20
N SER A 486 12.94 -7.60 28.11
CA SER A 486 13.98 -7.65 29.17
C SER A 486 13.50 -7.06 30.52
N LEU A 487 12.57 -6.11 30.49
CA LEU A 487 11.94 -5.52 31.68
C LEU A 487 10.80 -6.39 32.25
N GLY A 488 10.18 -7.22 31.42
CA GLY A 488 9.12 -8.14 31.80
C GLY A 488 7.83 -7.48 32.30
N GLY A 489 6.92 -8.30 32.86
CA GLY A 489 5.68 -7.83 33.48
C GLY A 489 4.80 -7.01 32.51
N GLN A 490 4.41 -5.80 32.93
CA GLN A 490 3.65 -4.85 32.09
C GLN A 490 4.51 -4.17 31.02
N TRP A 491 5.84 -4.11 31.19
CA TRP A 491 6.75 -3.45 30.26
C TRP A 491 6.94 -4.20 28.93
N ILE A 492 6.45 -5.44 28.81
CA ILE A 492 6.27 -6.12 27.52
C ILE A 492 5.41 -5.27 26.56
N GLY A 493 4.51 -4.43 27.09
CA GLY A 493 3.69 -3.47 26.34
C GLY A 493 4.41 -2.17 25.92
N LEU A 494 5.70 -1.98 26.25
CA LEU A 494 6.48 -0.77 25.98
C LEU A 494 6.34 -0.17 24.56
N PRO A 495 6.43 -0.93 23.44
CA PRO A 495 6.26 -0.34 22.11
C PRO A 495 4.88 0.32 21.93
N PHE A 496 3.82 -0.20 22.54
CA PHE A 496 2.47 0.36 22.44
C PHE A 496 2.29 1.59 23.35
N PHE A 497 2.97 1.66 24.49
CA PHE A 497 3.04 2.89 25.28
C PHE A 497 3.79 4.00 24.52
N VAL A 498 4.87 3.68 23.80
CA VAL A 498 5.57 4.65 22.94
C VAL A 498 4.68 5.12 21.79
N ILE A 499 3.97 4.21 21.10
CA ILE A 499 3.00 4.55 20.04
C ILE A 499 1.84 5.40 20.61
N GLY A 500 1.36 5.10 21.81
CA GLY A 500 0.35 5.87 22.53
C GLY A 500 0.81 7.29 22.87
N LEU A 501 2.06 7.43 23.34
CA LEU A 501 2.69 8.72 23.65
C LEU A 501 2.94 9.57 22.40
N VAL A 502 3.41 8.96 21.30
CA VAL A 502 3.56 9.64 20.00
C VAL A 502 2.19 10.12 19.48
N SER A 503 1.16 9.29 19.59
CA SER A 503 -0.23 9.68 19.28
C SER A 503 -0.73 10.83 20.19
N ALA A 504 -0.34 10.84 21.47
CA ALA A 504 -0.68 11.92 22.40
C ALA A 504 0.00 13.24 22.01
N ALA A 505 1.29 13.20 21.67
CA ALA A 505 2.02 14.38 21.20
C ALA A 505 1.38 14.97 19.94
N PHE A 506 0.96 14.13 18.99
CA PHE A 506 0.24 14.58 17.79
C PHE A 506 -1.18 15.08 18.09
N THR A 507 -1.85 14.53 19.10
CA THR A 507 -3.10 15.10 19.62
C THR A 507 -2.88 16.57 20.01
N LEU A 508 -1.83 16.88 20.78
CA LEU A 508 -1.49 18.25 21.17
C LEU A 508 -1.20 19.16 19.96
N VAL A 509 -0.45 18.67 18.96
CA VAL A 509 -0.22 19.40 17.70
C VAL A 509 -1.55 19.73 17.00
N MET A 510 -2.46 18.76 16.87
CA MET A 510 -3.77 18.99 16.23
C MET A 510 -4.69 19.93 17.03
N PHE A 511 -4.51 20.06 18.34
CA PHE A 511 -5.17 21.09 19.12
C PHE A 511 -4.55 22.49 18.88
N ALA A 512 -3.22 22.59 18.78
CA ALA A 512 -2.50 23.84 18.53
C ALA A 512 -2.71 24.41 17.11
N VAL A 513 -2.84 23.57 16.08
CA VAL A 513 -2.91 23.95 14.65
C VAL A 513 -4.31 24.48 14.22
N GLY A 514 -5.09 25.07 15.14
CA GLY A 514 -6.48 25.46 14.89
C GLY A 514 -6.72 26.38 13.68
N LEU A 515 -7.88 26.22 13.02
CA LEU A 515 -8.37 27.05 11.91
C LEU A 515 -8.43 28.54 12.31
N ARG A 516 -7.88 29.42 11.46
CA ARG A 516 -8.00 30.88 11.63
C ARG A 516 -9.35 31.35 11.11
N ARG A 517 -9.90 32.42 11.71
CA ARG A 517 -11.22 32.98 11.34
C ARG A 517 -11.36 33.27 9.84
N ASN A 518 -10.28 33.72 9.19
CA ASN A 518 -10.26 34.10 7.78
C ASN A 518 -10.29 32.89 6.82
N GLU A 519 -9.90 31.70 7.29
CA GLU A 519 -9.87 30.46 6.49
C GLU A 519 -11.27 29.81 6.37
N ILE A 520 -12.22 30.24 7.22
CA ILE A 520 -13.59 29.73 7.27
C ILE A 520 -14.48 30.40 6.20
N GLY A 521 -14.21 31.67 5.86
CA GLY A 521 -15.07 32.47 4.97
C GLY A 521 -14.98 32.12 3.49
N CYS A 522 -13.77 31.90 2.96
CA CYS A 522 -13.58 31.58 1.53
C CYS A 522 -14.18 30.24 1.08
N ALA A 523 -14.63 29.39 2.01
CA ALA A 523 -15.30 28.12 1.71
C ALA A 523 -16.84 28.21 1.72
N GLU A 524 -17.41 29.39 2.01
CA GLU A 524 -18.86 29.65 1.99
C GLU A 524 -19.27 30.60 0.84
N GLU A 525 -18.31 31.12 0.04
CA GLU A 525 -18.54 32.01 -1.12
C GLU A 525 -18.25 31.35 -2.49
N THR A 526 -18.11 30.02 -2.54
CA THR A 526 -18.02 29.19 -3.77
C THR A 526 -18.92 27.98 -3.68
#